data_AF-A0A4Q9M3B9-F1
#
_entry.id   AF-A0A4Q9M3B9-F1
#
_cell.length_a   1.000
_cell.length_b   1.000
_cell.length_c   1.000
_cell.angle_alpha   90.00
_cell.angle_beta   90.00
_cell.angle_gamma   90.00
#
_symmetry.space_group_name_H-M   'P 1'
#
loop_
_entity.id
_entity.type
_entity.pdbx_description
1 polymer ?
#
loop_
_entity_poly.entity_id
_entity_poly.type
_entity_poly.pdbx_seq_one_letter_code
_entity_poly.pdbx_strand_id
1 'polypeptide(L)'
;MDKKYETEDKENIIEHNKIPTGNPFSLFKNYINESKVAFAPITKNTTIKIDDEQFFEILKKKNIESKPNIKEEVHKPILDNFNIIIEEKMDIKMIKYYKFPFSDQIKVSDTQLFAQLYAEWKIAFKNVFSNYRKYSNSFVMKFDSEFLIFDTFLQATLGMKKYFIKNDIKFEQIQNRLKILSPTDILLVYDFIINIEVNQLDNLPFIISKHEYYNSTVYETTITTLKPIKKAENIFFTYKINGYFLYEDFKEYINKQIKF
;
A
#
# COMPACT_ATOMS: atom_id res chain seq x y z
N MET A 1 49.61 -41.39 -48.76
CA MET A 1 50.79 -41.73 -47.94
C MET A 1 51.16 -40.48 -47.17
N ASP A 2 50.52 -40.33 -46.02
CA ASP A 2 50.50 -39.10 -45.23
C ASP A 2 51.68 -39.03 -44.28
N LYS A 3 52.27 -37.83 -44.22
CA LYS A 3 53.31 -37.45 -43.27
C LYS A 3 52.69 -37.32 -41.88
N LYS A 4 53.13 -38.15 -40.93
CA LYS A 4 52.91 -37.92 -39.50
C LYS A 4 54.01 -37.00 -38.97
N TYR A 5 53.62 -35.82 -38.51
CA TYR A 5 54.42 -34.98 -37.62
C TYR A 5 53.82 -35.06 -36.21
N GLU A 6 54.74 -35.27 -35.27
CA GLU A 6 54.81 -34.96 -33.84
C GLU A 6 53.67 -34.14 -33.23
N THR A 7 53.23 -34.49 -32.01
CA THR A 7 53.80 -33.93 -30.76
C THR A 7 53.19 -34.60 -29.52
N GLU A 8 54.07 -34.95 -28.58
CA GLU A 8 53.75 -35.15 -27.17
C GLU A 8 53.48 -33.79 -26.53
N ASP A 9 52.44 -33.65 -25.72
CA ASP A 9 52.44 -32.69 -24.61
C ASP A 9 51.42 -33.09 -23.52
N LYS A 10 52.00 -33.64 -22.45
CA LYS A 10 51.78 -33.32 -21.03
C LYS A 10 50.35 -33.23 -20.49
N GLU A 11 50.06 -34.22 -19.67
CA GLU A 11 49.05 -34.24 -18.62
C GLU A 11 49.04 -32.96 -17.78
N ASN A 12 47.87 -32.33 -17.70
CA ASN A 12 47.50 -31.42 -16.63
C ASN A 12 45.98 -31.51 -16.45
N ILE A 13 45.52 -32.58 -15.80
CA ILE A 13 44.13 -32.70 -15.35
C ILE A 13 44.05 -32.04 -13.99
N ILE A 14 43.44 -30.86 -13.97
CA ILE A 14 43.01 -30.17 -12.76
C ILE A 14 41.95 -31.05 -12.08
N GLU A 15 42.24 -31.53 -10.87
CA GLU A 15 41.26 -32.21 -10.02
C GLU A 15 40.09 -31.26 -9.74
N HIS A 16 38.94 -31.51 -10.38
CA HIS A 16 37.69 -30.90 -9.97
C HIS A 16 37.29 -31.45 -8.60
N ASN A 17 37.28 -30.55 -7.62
CA ASN A 17 36.78 -30.76 -6.27
C ASN A 17 35.51 -31.61 -6.25
N LYS A 18 35.56 -32.67 -5.45
CA LYS A 18 34.48 -33.60 -5.13
C LYS A 18 33.21 -32.83 -4.77
N ILE A 19 32.15 -33.02 -5.55
CA ILE A 19 30.79 -32.61 -5.20
C ILE A 19 30.39 -33.44 -3.97
N PRO A 20 30.04 -32.82 -2.82
CA PRO A 20 29.54 -33.57 -1.68
C PRO A 20 28.12 -34.06 -2.01
N THR A 21 27.95 -35.36 -2.23
CA THR A 21 26.63 -36.02 -2.35
C THR A 21 25.97 -36.21 -0.97
N GLY A 22 26.02 -35.17 -0.14
CA GLY A 22 25.37 -35.13 1.16
C GLY A 22 23.95 -34.57 1.05
N ASN A 23 22.98 -35.23 1.68
CA ASN A 23 21.63 -34.70 1.84
C ASN A 23 21.70 -33.30 2.52
N PRO A 24 21.15 -32.23 1.91
CA PRO A 24 21.26 -30.87 2.43
C PRO A 24 20.52 -30.65 3.76
N PHE A 25 19.70 -31.61 4.19
CA PHE A 25 19.03 -31.59 5.50
C PHE A 25 19.79 -32.34 6.61
N SER A 26 20.98 -32.88 6.33
CA SER A 26 21.81 -33.58 7.33
C SER A 26 22.37 -32.66 8.42
N LEU A 27 22.43 -31.34 8.18
CA LEU A 27 22.83 -30.34 9.17
C LEU A 27 21.80 -30.14 10.30
N PHE A 28 20.57 -30.63 10.15
CA PHE A 28 19.51 -30.49 11.16
C PHE A 28 19.37 -31.69 12.11
N LYS A 29 20.13 -32.77 11.91
CA LYS A 29 20.03 -33.97 12.76
C LYS A 29 20.61 -33.79 14.17
N ASN A 30 21.41 -32.75 14.42
CA ASN A 30 21.99 -32.48 15.74
C ASN A 30 21.22 -31.40 16.54
N TYR A 31 20.08 -30.91 16.04
CA TYR A 31 19.28 -29.88 16.73
C TYR A 31 18.05 -30.42 17.48
N ILE A 32 17.89 -31.74 17.56
CA ILE A 32 16.93 -32.38 18.48
C ILE A 32 17.73 -33.14 19.53
N ASN A 33 18.55 -32.42 20.29
CA ASN A 33 18.93 -32.88 21.61
C ASN A 33 17.92 -32.29 22.59
N GLU A 34 17.18 -33.19 23.22
CA GLU A 34 16.27 -32.94 24.32
C GLU A 34 16.86 -31.92 25.31
N SER A 35 16.34 -30.70 25.30
CA SER A 35 16.44 -29.83 26.46
C SER A 35 15.58 -30.47 27.55
N LYS A 36 16.21 -31.34 28.35
CA LYS A 36 15.70 -31.71 29.68
C LYS A 36 15.68 -30.43 30.51
N VAL A 37 14.56 -29.71 30.47
CA VAL A 37 14.24 -28.69 31.45
C VAL A 37 14.10 -29.43 32.78
N ALA A 38 15.10 -29.31 33.64
CA ALA A 38 15.00 -29.76 35.02
C ALA A 38 13.93 -28.91 35.71
N PHE A 39 12.75 -29.47 35.94
CA PHE A 39 11.76 -28.88 36.82
C PHE A 39 12.31 -28.92 38.24
N ALA A 40 12.68 -27.76 38.77
CA ALA A 40 12.90 -27.61 40.20
C ALA A 40 11.60 -27.95 40.94
N PRO A 41 11.65 -28.65 42.10
CA PRO A 41 10.45 -28.98 42.84
C PRO A 41 9.75 -27.69 43.29
N ILE A 42 8.46 -27.61 42.98
CA ILE A 42 7.58 -26.51 43.40
C ILE A 42 7.49 -26.55 44.92
N THR A 43 8.20 -25.64 45.59
CA THR A 43 7.96 -25.34 47.01
C THR A 43 6.62 -24.66 47.15
N LYS A 44 5.72 -25.33 47.85
CA LYS A 44 4.38 -24.84 48.21
C LYS A 44 4.45 -23.59 49.09
N ASN A 45 3.45 -22.74 48.85
CA ASN A 45 2.86 -21.73 49.73
C ASN A 45 3.55 -20.36 49.83
N THR A 46 3.22 -19.49 48.87
CA THR A 46 2.98 -18.08 49.16
C THR A 46 1.62 -17.70 48.58
N THR A 47 0.62 -17.60 49.46
CA THR A 47 -0.66 -16.99 49.15
C THR A 47 -0.40 -15.53 48.83
N ILE A 48 -0.40 -15.16 47.56
CA ILE A 48 -0.36 -13.75 47.14
C ILE A 48 -1.73 -13.17 47.55
N LYS A 49 -1.78 -12.51 48.71
CA LYS A 49 -2.87 -11.59 49.01
C LYS A 49 -2.65 -10.38 48.12
N ILE A 50 -3.43 -10.30 47.04
CA ILE A 50 -3.56 -9.07 46.28
C ILE A 50 -4.18 -8.07 47.25
N ASP A 51 -3.46 -6.98 47.51
CA ASP A 51 -3.93 -5.87 48.32
C ASP A 51 -5.07 -5.18 47.56
N ASP A 52 -6.26 -5.16 48.15
CA ASP A 52 -7.45 -4.58 47.52
C ASP A 52 -7.21 -3.10 47.18
N GLU A 53 -6.37 -2.38 47.94
CA GLU A 53 -6.00 -0.99 47.61
C GLU A 53 -5.23 -0.87 46.28
N GLN A 54 -4.33 -1.81 45.98
CA GLN A 54 -3.60 -1.84 44.71
C GLN A 54 -4.50 -2.22 43.53
N PHE A 55 -5.49 -3.09 43.77
CA PHE A 55 -6.50 -3.42 42.76
C PHE A 55 -7.44 -2.23 42.49
N PHE A 56 -7.83 -1.48 43.53
CA PHE A 56 -8.64 -0.27 43.38
C PHE A 56 -7.87 0.88 42.73
N GLU A 57 -6.54 0.99 42.88
CA GLU A 57 -5.73 1.96 42.12
C GLU A 57 -5.69 1.66 40.62
N ILE A 58 -5.69 0.39 40.23
CA ILE A 58 -5.77 -0.02 38.82
C ILE A 58 -7.16 0.26 38.23
N LEU A 59 -8.22 0.16 39.05
CA LEU A 59 -9.61 0.41 38.65
C LEU A 59 -10.05 1.88 38.72
N LYS A 60 -9.34 2.71 39.50
CA LYS A 60 -9.52 4.17 39.47
C LYS A 60 -8.98 4.68 38.15
N LYS A 61 -9.86 4.65 37.14
CA LYS A 61 -9.75 5.40 35.89
C LYS A 61 -8.97 6.68 36.16
N LYS A 62 -7.73 6.75 35.65
CA LYS A 62 -7.13 8.06 35.38
C LYS A 62 -8.16 8.80 34.57
N ASN A 63 -8.79 9.80 35.16
CA ASN A 63 -9.35 10.93 34.43
C ASN A 63 -8.16 11.60 33.77
N ILE A 64 -7.65 10.97 32.71
CA ILE A 64 -6.86 11.65 31.71
C ILE A 64 -7.87 12.60 31.13
N GLU A 65 -7.76 13.87 31.51
CA GLU A 65 -8.36 14.97 30.76
C GLU A 65 -8.03 14.69 29.29
N SER A 66 -9.03 14.19 28.58
CA SER A 66 -8.93 13.91 27.17
C SER A 66 -8.80 15.27 26.52
N LYS A 67 -7.56 15.72 26.30
CA LYS A 67 -7.27 16.64 25.20
C LYS A 67 -8.07 16.10 24.01
N PRO A 68 -8.83 16.94 23.29
CA PRO A 68 -9.60 16.47 22.16
C PRO A 68 -8.59 15.82 21.22
N ASN A 69 -8.58 14.49 21.22
CA ASN A 69 -7.83 13.72 20.27
C ASN A 69 -8.66 13.90 19.02
N ILE A 70 -8.38 14.98 18.28
CA ILE A 70 -8.84 15.13 16.91
C ILE A 70 -8.22 13.93 16.22
N LYS A 71 -8.96 12.82 16.21
CA LYS A 71 -8.66 11.70 15.34
C LYS A 71 -8.78 12.32 13.96
N GLU A 72 -7.65 12.67 13.35
CA GLU A 72 -7.60 13.00 11.94
C GLU A 72 -8.27 11.82 11.23
N GLU A 73 -9.48 12.05 10.72
CA GLU A 73 -10.13 11.08 9.88
C GLU A 73 -9.23 10.90 8.66
N VAL A 74 -8.63 9.72 8.54
CA VAL A 74 -7.78 9.40 7.41
C VAL A 74 -8.69 9.21 6.21
N HIS A 75 -8.86 10.28 5.43
CA HIS A 75 -9.61 10.22 4.20
C HIS A 75 -8.90 9.33 3.17
N LYS A 76 -9.70 8.59 2.40
CA LYS A 76 -9.20 7.82 1.26
C LYS A 76 -8.61 8.79 0.23
N PRO A 77 -7.41 8.52 -0.33
CA PRO A 77 -6.79 9.40 -1.33
C PRO A 77 -7.62 9.58 -2.59
N ILE A 78 -8.41 8.56 -2.97
CA ILE A 78 -9.34 8.59 -4.10
C ILE A 78 -10.75 8.51 -3.55
N LEU A 79 -11.60 9.42 -4.02
CA LEU A 79 -13.04 9.46 -3.78
C LEU A 79 -13.77 9.48 -5.13
N ASP A 80 -14.98 8.96 -5.18
CA ASP A 80 -15.77 8.80 -6.42
C ASP A 80 -17.12 9.54 -6.38
N ASN A 81 -17.67 9.72 -5.18
CA ASN A 81 -18.89 10.47 -4.93
C ASN A 81 -18.83 11.06 -3.52
N PHE A 82 -18.93 12.38 -3.39
CA PHE A 82 -18.84 13.05 -2.09
C PHE A 82 -19.78 14.24 -2.00
N ASN A 83 -20.53 14.33 -0.90
CA ASN A 83 -21.39 15.48 -0.60
C ASN A 83 -20.66 16.39 0.38
N ILE A 84 -20.58 17.68 0.06
CA ILE A 84 -19.99 18.70 0.93
C ILE A 84 -21.11 19.64 1.37
N ILE A 85 -21.20 19.88 2.67
CA ILE A 85 -22.05 20.92 3.26
C ILE A 85 -21.15 21.91 4.00
N ILE A 86 -21.22 23.18 3.62
CA ILE A 86 -20.24 24.20 4.01
C ILE A 86 -20.93 25.58 4.12
N GLU A 87 -20.50 26.42 5.05
CA GLU A 87 -21.02 27.79 5.23
C GLU A 87 -20.58 28.75 4.12
N GLU A 88 -19.36 28.57 3.63
CA GLU A 88 -18.77 29.37 2.54
C GLU A 88 -19.09 28.76 1.17
N LYS A 89 -19.33 29.62 0.19
CA LYS A 89 -19.51 29.19 -1.20
C LYS A 89 -18.17 28.67 -1.74
N MET A 90 -18.15 27.46 -2.30
CA MET A 90 -16.95 26.92 -2.97
C MET A 90 -16.62 27.74 -4.22
N ASP A 91 -15.34 28.04 -4.45
CA ASP A 91 -14.85 28.50 -5.75
C ASP A 91 -14.60 27.27 -6.63
N ILE A 92 -15.56 27.00 -7.53
CA ILE A 92 -15.67 25.72 -8.21
C ILE A 92 -14.89 25.77 -9.53
N LYS A 93 -13.83 24.97 -9.63
CA LYS A 93 -13.18 24.64 -10.89
C LYS A 93 -13.32 23.15 -11.18
N MET A 94 -13.72 22.81 -12.40
CA MET A 94 -13.66 21.44 -12.88
C MET A 94 -12.20 21.00 -12.92
N ILE A 95 -11.91 19.80 -12.43
CA ILE A 95 -10.56 19.23 -12.44
C ILE A 95 -10.55 18.06 -13.41
N LYS A 96 -9.64 18.14 -14.38
CA LYS A 96 -9.36 17.08 -15.35
C LYS A 96 -8.42 16.05 -14.72
N TYR A 97 -8.78 14.78 -14.87
CA TYR A 97 -7.98 13.63 -14.48
C TYR A 97 -7.86 12.64 -15.63
N TYR A 98 -6.89 11.75 -15.48
CA TYR A 98 -6.61 10.62 -16.36
C TYR A 98 -6.63 9.36 -15.49
N LYS A 99 -7.43 8.36 -15.88
CA LYS A 99 -7.61 7.14 -15.09
C LYS A 99 -7.54 5.86 -15.92
N PHE A 100 -7.11 4.77 -15.31
CA PHE A 100 -7.14 3.45 -15.91
C PHE A 100 -7.18 2.36 -14.83
N PRO A 101 -8.03 1.34 -14.96
CA PRO A 101 -9.06 1.19 -16.00
C PRO A 101 -10.21 2.19 -15.82
N PHE A 102 -11.29 2.06 -16.58
CA PHE A 102 -12.43 2.98 -16.51
C PHE A 102 -13.19 2.96 -15.17
N SER A 103 -13.03 1.92 -14.35
CA SER A 103 -13.64 1.80 -13.01
C SER A 103 -12.73 1.07 -12.03
N ASP A 104 -12.74 1.48 -10.76
CA ASP A 104 -12.00 0.84 -9.67
C ASP A 104 -12.65 -0.44 -9.10
N GLN A 105 -13.71 -0.93 -9.75
CA GLN A 105 -14.50 -2.11 -9.35
C GLN A 105 -14.36 -3.29 -10.33
N ILE A 106 -13.39 -3.25 -11.25
CA ILE A 106 -13.18 -4.32 -12.22
C ILE A 106 -12.58 -5.52 -11.50
N LYS A 107 -13.43 -6.51 -11.19
CA LYS A 107 -13.04 -7.75 -10.54
C LYS A 107 -12.22 -8.64 -11.47
N VAL A 108 -11.29 -9.36 -10.87
CA VAL A 108 -10.57 -10.43 -11.56
C VAL A 108 -11.56 -11.49 -12.06
N SER A 109 -11.35 -11.94 -13.29
CA SER A 109 -12.13 -13.02 -13.89
C SER A 109 -11.26 -13.81 -14.86
N ASP A 110 -11.57 -15.09 -15.03
CA ASP A 110 -10.88 -15.99 -15.96
C ASP A 110 -11.38 -15.81 -17.40
N THR A 111 -11.50 -14.55 -17.83
CA THR A 111 -11.96 -14.21 -19.18
C THR A 111 -10.80 -13.72 -20.03
N GLN A 112 -10.82 -14.03 -21.33
CA GLN A 112 -9.85 -13.51 -22.28
C GLN A 112 -9.84 -11.96 -22.29
N LEU A 113 -11.02 -11.35 -22.15
CA LEU A 113 -11.16 -9.90 -22.06
C LEU A 113 -10.43 -9.33 -20.83
N PHE A 114 -10.53 -9.98 -19.68
CA PHE A 114 -9.80 -9.56 -18.48
C PHE A 114 -8.29 -9.70 -18.68
N ALA A 115 -7.82 -10.80 -19.26
CA ALA A 115 -6.40 -11.00 -19.56
C ALA A 115 -5.84 -9.90 -20.48
N GLN A 116 -6.61 -9.51 -21.51
CA GLN A 116 -6.27 -8.37 -22.38
C GLN A 116 -6.25 -7.06 -21.59
N LEU A 117 -7.28 -6.79 -20.78
CA LEU A 117 -7.35 -5.59 -19.96
C LEU A 117 -6.19 -5.48 -18.96
N TYR A 118 -5.80 -6.60 -18.35
CA TYR A 118 -4.66 -6.68 -17.45
C TYR A 118 -3.32 -6.44 -18.17
N ALA A 119 -3.17 -6.93 -19.40
CA ALA A 119 -2.01 -6.60 -20.23
C ALA A 119 -1.95 -5.10 -20.54
N GLU A 120 -3.07 -4.48 -20.93
CA GLU A 120 -3.16 -3.03 -21.14
C GLU A 120 -2.89 -2.23 -19.86
N TRP A 121 -3.31 -2.75 -18.70
CA TRP A 121 -3.00 -2.16 -17.40
C TRP A 121 -1.50 -2.18 -17.12
N LYS A 122 -0.79 -3.27 -17.43
CA LYS A 122 0.69 -3.31 -17.27
C LYS A 122 1.37 -2.25 -18.13
N ILE A 123 0.88 -2.02 -19.36
CA ILE A 123 1.42 -0.97 -20.23
C ILE A 123 1.14 0.42 -19.63
N ALA A 124 -0.09 0.65 -19.16
CA ALA A 124 -0.48 1.90 -18.51
C ALA A 124 0.37 2.18 -17.26
N PHE A 125 0.57 1.17 -16.40
CA PHE A 125 1.36 1.29 -15.18
C PHE A 125 2.85 1.56 -15.47
N LYS A 126 3.43 0.85 -16.45
CA LYS A 126 4.80 1.11 -16.93
C LYS A 126 4.96 2.56 -17.39
N ASN A 127 3.99 3.07 -18.16
CA ASN A 127 4.05 4.42 -18.68
C ASN A 127 3.90 5.48 -17.57
N VAL A 128 2.89 5.37 -16.71
CA VAL A 128 2.66 6.34 -15.62
C VAL A 128 3.84 6.35 -14.64
N PHE A 129 4.42 5.19 -14.33
CA PHE A 129 5.60 5.10 -13.48
C PHE A 129 6.84 5.70 -14.15
N SER A 130 7.03 5.48 -15.46
CA SER A 130 8.08 6.17 -16.22
C SER A 130 7.89 7.70 -16.18
N ASN A 131 6.65 8.20 -16.35
CA ASN A 131 6.36 9.63 -16.30
C ASN A 131 6.63 10.21 -14.90
N TYR A 132 6.27 9.48 -13.85
CA TYR A 132 6.62 9.82 -12.48
C TYR A 132 8.14 9.94 -12.29
N ARG A 133 8.92 8.96 -12.76
CA ARG A 133 10.39 8.97 -12.63
C ARG A 133 11.09 10.05 -13.45
N LYS A 134 10.58 10.36 -14.65
CA LYS A 134 11.21 11.32 -15.59
C LYS A 134 10.79 12.76 -15.34
N TYR A 135 9.53 12.98 -15.00
CA TYR A 135 8.91 14.30 -14.96
C TYR A 135 8.36 14.69 -13.60
N SER A 136 8.48 13.81 -12.58
CA SER A 136 7.84 13.99 -11.27
C SER A 136 6.32 14.12 -11.34
N ASN A 137 5.70 13.55 -12.38
CA ASN A 137 4.25 13.53 -12.53
C ASN A 137 3.64 12.58 -11.48
N SER A 138 3.03 13.15 -10.44
CA SER A 138 2.42 12.37 -9.37
C SER A 138 1.22 11.56 -9.87
N PHE A 139 0.99 10.40 -9.25
CA PHE A 139 -0.21 9.60 -9.47
C PHE A 139 -0.58 8.81 -8.22
N VAL A 140 -1.84 8.39 -8.14
CA VAL A 140 -2.35 7.53 -7.06
C VAL A 140 -2.83 6.23 -7.67
N MET A 141 -2.47 5.12 -7.03
CA MET A 141 -2.95 3.80 -7.36
C MET A 141 -3.78 3.26 -6.19
N LYS A 142 -4.98 2.76 -6.49
CA LYS A 142 -5.72 1.86 -5.62
C LYS A 142 -5.35 0.43 -5.98
N PHE A 143 -4.87 -0.31 -5.00
CA PHE A 143 -4.40 -1.68 -5.11
C PHE A 143 -5.21 -2.54 -4.13
N ASP A 144 -6.16 -3.31 -4.65
CA ASP A 144 -7.25 -3.92 -3.87
C ASP A 144 -7.99 -2.88 -3.00
N SER A 145 -7.89 -2.99 -1.68
CA SER A 145 -8.49 -2.07 -0.70
C SER A 145 -7.52 -0.99 -0.22
N GLU A 146 -6.27 -1.05 -0.66
CA GLU A 146 -5.18 -0.20 -0.22
C GLU A 146 -4.85 0.88 -1.26
N PHE A 147 -4.09 1.90 -0.85
CA PHE A 147 -3.67 3.00 -1.73
C PHE A 147 -2.16 3.19 -1.68
N LEU A 148 -1.62 3.55 -2.84
CA LEU A 148 -0.24 3.94 -3.06
C LEU A 148 -0.24 5.33 -3.73
N ILE A 149 0.47 6.28 -3.13
CA ILE A 149 0.55 7.66 -3.59
C ILE A 149 1.98 7.90 -4.03
N PHE A 150 2.18 7.94 -5.35
CA PHE A 150 3.46 8.24 -5.97
C PHE A 150 3.56 9.75 -6.18
N ASP A 151 4.22 10.41 -5.24
CA ASP A 151 4.52 11.83 -5.26
C ASP A 151 6.02 12.00 -4.95
N THR A 152 6.45 13.12 -4.38
CA THR A 152 7.83 13.38 -3.93
C THR A 152 8.47 12.18 -3.22
N PHE A 153 7.68 11.46 -2.43
CA PHE A 153 7.99 10.15 -1.87
C PHE A 153 6.78 9.24 -2.03
N LEU A 154 7.00 7.93 -2.01
CA LEU A 154 5.90 6.97 -2.05
C LEU A 154 5.27 6.86 -0.66
N GLN A 155 3.96 7.09 -0.58
CA GLN A 155 3.16 6.79 0.60
C GLN A 155 2.23 5.61 0.33
N ALA A 156 1.95 4.83 1.36
CA ALA A 156 0.97 3.76 1.29
C ALA A 156 0.08 3.72 2.54
N THR A 157 -1.11 3.16 2.40
CA THR A 157 -1.95 2.79 3.54
C THR A 157 -1.36 1.60 4.29
N LEU A 158 -1.75 1.44 5.56
CA LEU A 158 -1.14 0.46 6.47
C LEU A 158 -1.28 -0.99 6.00
N GLY A 159 -2.31 -1.36 5.22
CA GLY A 159 -2.47 -2.73 4.76
C GLY A 159 -1.41 -3.15 3.72
N MET A 160 -0.66 -2.20 3.14
CA MET A 160 0.49 -2.52 2.30
C MET A 160 1.70 -3.05 3.08
N LYS A 161 1.70 -2.93 4.41
CA LYS A 161 2.82 -3.32 5.28
C LYS A 161 3.24 -4.78 5.07
N LYS A 162 2.26 -5.68 4.92
CA LYS A 162 2.53 -7.11 4.69
C LYS A 162 3.26 -7.36 3.38
N TYR A 163 2.92 -6.62 2.32
CA TYR A 163 3.57 -6.74 1.02
C TYR A 163 4.97 -6.16 1.07
N PHE A 164 5.17 -5.03 1.75
CA PHE A 164 6.49 -4.43 1.88
C PHE A 164 7.47 -5.30 2.66
N ILE A 165 7.03 -5.87 3.78
CA ILE A 165 7.86 -6.81 4.57
C ILE A 165 8.19 -8.06 3.75
N LYS A 166 7.21 -8.63 3.03
CA LYS A 166 7.43 -9.85 2.22
C LYS A 166 8.44 -9.65 1.08
N ASN A 167 8.57 -8.43 0.56
CA ASN A 167 9.43 -8.09 -0.56
C ASN A 167 10.68 -7.29 -0.12
N ASP A 168 11.04 -7.33 1.18
CA ASP A 168 12.20 -6.64 1.76
C ASP A 168 12.27 -5.13 1.47
N ILE A 169 11.10 -4.49 1.34
CA ILE A 169 10.97 -3.06 1.05
C ILE A 169 11.02 -2.29 2.37
N LYS A 170 11.96 -1.36 2.48
CA LYS A 170 12.13 -0.52 3.67
C LYS A 170 11.12 0.63 3.67
N PHE A 171 10.46 0.83 4.81
CA PHE A 171 9.51 1.92 5.02
C PHE A 171 9.57 2.46 6.44
N GLU A 172 9.18 3.72 6.60
CA GLU A 172 8.91 4.36 7.88
C GLU A 172 7.40 4.42 8.10
N GLN A 173 6.93 4.13 9.31
CA GLN A 173 5.53 4.33 9.65
C GLN A 173 5.35 5.74 10.23
N ILE A 174 4.58 6.59 9.54
CA ILE A 174 4.26 7.96 9.98
C ILE A 174 2.74 8.04 10.15
N GLN A 175 2.28 8.26 11.38
CA GLN A 175 0.86 8.22 11.74
C GLN A 175 0.20 6.92 11.21
N ASN A 176 -0.78 7.05 10.32
CA ASN A 176 -1.54 5.96 9.72
C ASN A 176 -1.09 5.67 8.27
N ARG A 177 0.15 5.99 7.92
CA ARG A 177 0.72 5.74 6.59
C ARG A 177 2.11 5.12 6.67
N LEU A 178 2.48 4.42 5.61
CA LEU A 178 3.81 3.89 5.36
C LEU A 178 4.49 4.81 4.36
N LYS A 179 5.70 5.26 4.66
CA LYS A 179 6.47 6.17 3.83
C LYS A 179 7.73 5.47 3.34
N ILE A 180 7.94 5.47 2.03
CA ILE A 180 9.13 4.92 1.38
C ILE A 180 9.90 6.09 0.78
N LEU A 181 11.07 6.37 1.37
CA LEU A 181 11.94 7.48 1.01
C LEU A 181 13.01 7.10 -0.01
N SER A 182 13.45 5.85 0.02
CA SER A 182 14.57 5.37 -0.79
C SER A 182 14.11 5.11 -2.24
N PRO A 183 14.78 5.72 -3.24
CA PRO A 183 14.47 5.47 -4.65
C PRO A 183 14.57 3.99 -5.05
N THR A 184 15.49 3.24 -4.44
CA THR A 184 15.65 1.80 -4.67
C THR A 184 14.43 1.04 -4.16
N ASP A 185 13.94 1.37 -2.97
CA ASP A 185 12.75 0.71 -2.40
C ASP A 185 11.49 1.05 -3.21
N ILE A 186 11.38 2.26 -3.77
CA ILE A 186 10.30 2.61 -4.71
C ILE A 186 10.36 1.73 -5.98
N LEU A 187 11.56 1.43 -6.49
CA LEU A 187 11.72 0.51 -7.63
C LEU A 187 11.32 -0.92 -7.26
N LEU A 188 11.60 -1.37 -6.04
CA LEU A 188 11.13 -2.68 -5.55
C LEU A 188 9.60 -2.73 -5.45
N VAL A 189 8.94 -1.64 -5.03
CA VAL A 189 7.47 -1.56 -5.05
C VAL A 189 6.94 -1.70 -6.47
N TYR A 190 7.54 -0.98 -7.43
CA TYR A 190 7.16 -1.10 -8.83
C TYR A 190 7.34 -2.53 -9.35
N ASP A 191 8.49 -3.16 -9.06
CA ASP A 191 8.81 -4.51 -9.52
C ASP A 191 7.84 -5.56 -8.94
N PHE A 192 7.53 -5.45 -7.64
CA PHE A 192 6.51 -6.27 -7.01
C PHE A 192 5.13 -6.12 -7.68
N ILE A 193 4.68 -4.88 -7.91
CA ILE A 193 3.33 -4.62 -8.45
C ILE A 193 3.22 -5.09 -9.91
N ILE A 194 4.22 -4.85 -10.75
CA ILE A 194 4.15 -5.21 -12.18
C ILE A 194 4.22 -6.74 -12.39
N ASN A 195 4.88 -7.44 -11.46
CA ASN A 195 5.07 -8.89 -11.50
C ASN A 195 4.04 -9.67 -10.68
N ILE A 196 3.06 -8.99 -10.05
CA ILE A 196 2.02 -9.71 -9.32
C ILE A 196 1.22 -10.62 -10.26
N GLU A 197 0.88 -11.81 -9.80
CA GLU A 197 0.03 -12.71 -10.56
C GLU A 197 -1.44 -12.28 -10.44
N VAL A 198 -2.22 -12.47 -11.50
CA VAL A 198 -3.63 -12.05 -11.56
C VAL A 198 -4.48 -12.68 -10.46
N ASN A 199 -4.22 -13.96 -10.14
CA ASN A 199 -4.91 -14.72 -9.09
C ASN A 199 -4.66 -14.20 -7.66
N GLN A 200 -3.70 -13.28 -7.48
CA GLN A 200 -3.40 -12.67 -6.18
C GLN A 200 -4.15 -11.34 -5.96
N LEU A 201 -4.94 -10.91 -6.94
CA LEU A 201 -5.70 -9.66 -6.92
C LEU A 201 -7.19 -9.96 -6.78
N ASP A 202 -7.90 -9.11 -6.03
CA ASP A 202 -9.37 -9.13 -6.01
C ASP A 202 -9.93 -8.29 -7.16
N ASN A 203 -9.29 -7.15 -7.40
CA ASN A 203 -9.65 -6.21 -8.46
C ASN A 203 -8.42 -5.78 -9.24
N LEU A 204 -8.63 -5.41 -10.50
CA LEU A 204 -7.59 -4.77 -11.30
C LEU A 204 -7.18 -3.45 -10.64
N PRO A 205 -5.88 -3.19 -10.37
CA PRO A 205 -5.47 -1.98 -9.71
C PRO A 205 -5.86 -0.75 -10.52
N PHE A 206 -6.35 0.27 -9.83
CA PHE A 206 -6.86 1.48 -10.45
C PHE A 206 -5.88 2.62 -10.29
N ILE A 207 -5.52 3.27 -11.39
CA ILE A 207 -4.57 4.38 -11.46
C ILE A 207 -5.35 5.65 -11.77
N ILE A 208 -5.02 6.73 -11.08
CA ILE A 208 -5.50 8.08 -11.38
C ILE A 208 -4.34 9.08 -11.30
N SER A 209 -4.28 10.02 -12.24
CA SER A 209 -3.31 11.10 -12.27
C SER A 209 -3.94 12.38 -12.83
N LYS A 210 -3.34 13.53 -12.51
CA LYS A 210 -3.63 14.81 -13.19
C LYS A 210 -2.91 14.93 -14.54
N HIS A 211 -1.93 14.06 -14.78
CA HIS A 211 -1.12 14.06 -15.99
C HIS A 211 -1.52 12.90 -16.89
N GLU A 212 -1.41 13.12 -18.19
CA GLU A 212 -1.71 12.10 -19.19
C GLU A 212 -0.71 10.94 -19.13
N TYR A 213 -1.21 9.73 -19.37
CA TYR A 213 -0.40 8.53 -19.54
C TYR A 213 -1.06 7.56 -20.51
N TYR A 214 -0.29 6.59 -21.00
CA TYR A 214 -0.74 5.63 -21.99
C TYR A 214 -1.94 4.81 -21.50
N ASN A 215 -2.88 4.53 -22.41
CA ASN A 215 -4.17 3.87 -22.15
C ASN A 215 -5.10 4.59 -21.15
N SER A 216 -4.73 5.76 -20.62
CA SER A 216 -5.61 6.48 -19.71
C SER A 216 -6.87 6.99 -20.41
N THR A 217 -7.99 6.91 -19.69
CA THR A 217 -9.24 7.57 -20.06
C THR A 217 -9.28 8.94 -19.39
N VAL A 218 -9.50 9.98 -20.20
CA VAL A 218 -9.74 11.33 -19.70
C VAL A 218 -11.10 11.42 -19.01
N TYR A 219 -11.14 12.10 -17.87
CA TYR A 219 -12.35 12.32 -17.10
C TYR A 219 -12.30 13.70 -16.43
N GLU A 220 -13.46 14.36 -16.30
CA GLU A 220 -13.58 15.62 -15.58
C GLU A 220 -14.51 15.47 -14.40
N THR A 221 -14.05 15.93 -13.23
CA THR A 221 -14.88 15.89 -12.02
C THR A 221 -16.00 16.90 -12.15
N THR A 222 -17.23 16.44 -11.91
CA THR A 222 -18.41 17.29 -12.00
C THR A 222 -18.88 17.68 -10.60
N ILE A 223 -19.15 18.97 -10.42
CA ILE A 223 -19.61 19.52 -9.14
C ILE A 223 -20.98 20.11 -9.37
N THR A 224 -21.98 19.54 -8.70
CA THR A 224 -23.37 19.97 -8.78
C THR A 224 -23.75 20.69 -7.51
N THR A 225 -24.22 21.93 -7.63
CA THR A 225 -24.82 22.66 -6.52
C THR A 225 -26.19 22.05 -6.20
N LEU A 226 -26.39 21.62 -4.97
CA LEU A 226 -27.65 21.13 -4.46
C LEU A 226 -28.41 22.26 -3.74
N LYS A 227 -29.65 21.98 -3.31
CA LYS A 227 -30.45 22.94 -2.55
C LYS A 227 -29.72 23.30 -1.25
N PRO A 228 -29.51 24.60 -0.95
CA PRO A 228 -28.95 25.03 0.33
C PRO A 228 -29.81 24.56 1.50
N ILE A 229 -29.17 24.34 2.64
CA ILE A 229 -29.82 23.95 3.90
C ILE A 229 -29.84 25.17 4.81
N LYS A 230 -30.98 25.49 5.40
CA LYS A 230 -31.07 26.51 6.45
C LYS A 230 -31.18 25.81 7.80
N LYS A 231 -30.28 26.13 8.73
CA LYS A 231 -30.38 25.69 10.13
C LYS A 231 -30.16 26.89 11.04
N ALA A 232 -31.16 27.19 11.85
CA ALA A 232 -31.25 28.42 12.63
C ALA A 232 -31.09 29.67 11.73
N GLU A 233 -30.14 30.54 12.05
CA GLU A 233 -29.86 31.79 11.32
C GLU A 233 -28.86 31.60 10.16
N ASN A 234 -28.22 30.43 10.05
CA ASN A 234 -27.18 30.17 9.05
C ASN A 234 -27.72 29.45 7.81
N ILE A 235 -27.18 29.82 6.65
CA ILE A 235 -27.41 29.14 5.36
C ILE A 235 -26.15 28.35 5.01
N PHE A 236 -26.33 27.08 4.70
CA PHE A 236 -25.26 26.16 4.32
C PHE A 236 -25.40 25.82 2.84
N PHE A 237 -24.33 26.02 2.08
CA PHE A 237 -24.24 25.59 0.69
C PHE A 237 -23.98 24.09 0.65
N THR A 238 -24.69 23.41 -0.25
CA THR A 238 -24.57 21.96 -0.44
C THR A 238 -24.08 21.68 -1.84
N TYR A 239 -23.06 20.83 -1.96
CA TYR A 239 -22.45 20.44 -3.22
C TYR A 239 -22.35 18.93 -3.29
N LYS A 240 -22.50 18.38 -4.50
CA LYS A 240 -22.20 16.99 -4.82
C LYS A 240 -21.07 16.94 -5.83
N ILE A 241 -19.96 16.33 -5.43
CA ILE A 241 -18.85 15.99 -6.31
C ILE A 241 -19.12 14.59 -6.85
N ASN A 242 -19.27 14.46 -8.17
CA ASN A 242 -19.42 13.17 -8.83
C ASN A 242 -18.19 12.86 -9.69
N GLY A 243 -17.79 11.59 -9.67
CA GLY A 243 -16.64 11.07 -10.39
C GLY A 243 -15.42 10.82 -9.52
N TYR A 244 -14.43 10.13 -10.08
CA TYR A 244 -13.17 9.92 -9.37
C TYR A 244 -12.38 11.24 -9.26
N PHE A 245 -11.98 11.58 -8.04
CA PHE A 245 -11.15 12.73 -7.72
C PHE A 245 -10.18 12.41 -6.59
N LEU A 246 -9.10 13.20 -6.50
CA LEU A 246 -8.13 13.10 -5.41
C LEU A 246 -8.61 13.92 -4.22
N TYR A 247 -8.56 13.33 -3.02
CA TYR A 247 -8.94 14.02 -1.78
C TYR A 247 -8.17 15.34 -1.59
N GLU A 248 -6.87 15.35 -1.91
CA GLU A 248 -6.01 16.53 -1.74
C GLU A 248 -6.52 17.77 -2.49
N ASP A 249 -7.23 17.59 -3.60
CA ASP A 249 -7.77 18.69 -4.40
C ASP A 249 -9.00 19.35 -3.78
N PHE A 250 -9.68 18.66 -2.88
CA PHE A 250 -10.88 19.14 -2.20
C PHE A 250 -10.71 19.18 -0.68
N LYS A 251 -9.51 18.90 -0.16
CA LYS A 251 -9.27 18.74 1.28
C LYS A 251 -9.69 19.95 2.10
N GLU A 252 -9.50 21.16 1.58
CA GLU A 252 -9.88 22.39 2.29
C GLU A 252 -11.39 22.41 2.56
N TYR A 253 -12.19 22.08 1.55
CA TYR A 253 -13.64 22.05 1.64
C TYR A 253 -14.14 20.83 2.44
N ILE A 254 -13.51 19.67 2.23
CA ILE A 254 -13.87 18.43 2.96
C ILE A 254 -13.57 18.58 4.45
N ASN A 255 -12.48 19.24 4.82
CA ASN A 255 -12.12 19.43 6.23
C ASN A 255 -12.96 20.51 6.91
N LYS A 256 -13.45 21.50 6.17
CA LYS A 256 -14.39 22.54 6.64
C LYS A 256 -15.85 22.05 6.68
N GLN A 257 -16.14 20.86 6.16
CA GLN A 257 -17.52 20.39 6.04
C GLN A 257 -18.21 20.28 7.40
N ILE A 258 -19.50 20.56 7.42
CA ILE A 258 -20.32 20.38 8.62
C ILE A 258 -20.93 18.99 8.62
N LYS A 259 -20.69 18.27 9.71
CA LYS A 259 -21.31 16.97 9.99
C LYS A 259 -22.58 17.20 10.79
N PHE A 260 -23.70 16.68 10.30
CA PHE A 260 -24.97 16.68 11.01
C PHE A 260 -25.15 15.41 11.83
#